data_AF-A0A090VB05-F1
#
_entry.id   AF-A0A090VB05-F1
#
_cell.length_a   1.000
_cell.length_b   1.000
_cell.length_c   1.000
_cell.angle_alpha   90.00
_cell.angle_beta   90.00
_cell.angle_gamma   90.00
#
_symmetry.space_group_name_H-M   'P 1'
#
loop_
_entity.id
_entity.type
_entity.pdbx_description
1 polymer ?
#
loop_
_entity_poly.entity_id
_entity_poly.type
_entity_poly.pdbx_seq_one_letter_code
_entity_poly.pdbx_strand_id
1 'polypeptide(L)' 'MQYGICNLSIVPLRLEPSDASELISQVIYGDVFKVLEQRKNWSKIRIAFDTYEGWIDNNNMLN' A
#
# COMPACT_ATOMS: atom_id res chain seq x y z
N MET A 1 6.98 14.87 0.90
CA MET A 1 5.78 14.05 1.16
C MET A 1 5.48 13.30 -0.12
N GLN A 2 5.52 11.97 -0.12
CA GLN A 2 5.30 11.15 -1.30
C GLN A 2 3.90 10.53 -1.25
N TYR A 3 3.23 10.55 -2.39
CA TYR A 3 1.89 10.00 -2.60
C TYR A 3 1.97 9.05 -3.78
N GLY A 4 1.11 8.05 -3.78
CA GLY A 4 0.94 7.14 -4.91
C GLY A 4 -0.54 6.94 -5.22
N ILE A 5 -0.77 6.31 -6.35
CA ILE A 5 -2.10 5.88 -6.80
C ILE A 5 -2.02 4.41 -7.19
N CYS A 6 -3.04 3.65 -6.80
CA CYS A 6 -3.16 2.27 -7.23
C CYS A 6 -3.61 2.20 -8.69
N ASN A 7 -2.76 1.64 -9.55
CA ASN A 7 -3.02 1.47 -10.99
C ASN A 7 -3.38 0.03 -11.37
N LEU A 8 -3.44 -0.87 -10.40
CA LEU A 8 -3.88 -2.26 -10.56
C LEU A 8 -5.32 -2.39 -10.05
N SER A 9 -6.03 -3.43 -10.49
CA SER A 9 -7.41 -3.66 -10.05
C SER A 9 -7.50 -3.82 -8.53
N ILE A 10 -6.52 -4.52 -7.94
CA ILE A 10 -6.46 -4.82 -6.51
C ILE A 10 -5.01 -5.07 -6.08
N VAL A 11 -4.62 -4.53 -4.94
CA VAL A 11 -3.31 -4.74 -4.31
C VAL A 11 -3.53 -5.11 -2.85
N PRO A 12 -2.93 -6.21 -2.35
CA PRO A 12 -3.08 -6.60 -0.96
C PRO A 12 -2.40 -5.59 -0.03
N LEU A 13 -3.10 -5.16 1.02
CA LEU A 13 -2.55 -4.41 2.12
C LEU A 13 -2.31 -5.35 3.30
N ARG A 14 -1.05 -5.44 3.76
CA ARG A 14 -0.62 -6.39 4.79
C ARG A 14 -0.29 -5.71 6.11
N LEU A 15 -0.40 -6.46 7.21
CA LEU A 15 -0.08 -5.96 8.55
C LEU A 15 1.41 -5.67 8.72
N GLU A 16 2.26 -6.52 8.16
CA GLU A 16 3.72 -6.47 8.22
C GLU A 16 4.33 -6.56 6.81
N PRO A 17 5.58 -6.08 6.59
CA PRO A 17 6.26 -6.14 5.30
C PRO A 17 6.80 -7.54 4.99
N SER A 18 5.88 -8.50 4.84
CA SER A 18 6.15 -9.91 4.58
C SER A 18 4.99 -10.54 3.81
N ASP A 19 5.29 -11.39 2.84
CA ASP A 19 4.27 -12.14 2.09
C ASP A 19 3.45 -13.11 2.95
N ALA A 20 4.04 -13.56 4.06
CA ALA A 20 3.38 -14.42 5.04
C ALA A 20 2.51 -13.64 6.04
N SER A 21 2.56 -12.30 6.01
CA SER A 21 1.77 -11.46 6.90
C SER A 21 0.29 -11.49 6.53
N GLU A 22 -0.56 -11.33 7.53
CA GLU A 22 -2.00 -11.21 7.38
C GLU A 22 -2.39 -10.13 6.37
N LEU A 23 -3.34 -10.46 5.49
CA LEU A 23 -3.99 -9.50 4.61
C LEU A 23 -5.08 -8.79 5.41
N ILE A 24 -4.85 -7.53 5.72
CA ILE A 24 -5.73 -6.73 6.58
C ILE A 24 -6.70 -5.85 5.80
N SER A 25 -6.36 -5.51 4.55
CA SER A 25 -7.22 -4.77 3.64
C SER A 25 -6.74 -4.93 2.19
N GLN A 26 -7.34 -4.19 1.27
CA GLN A 26 -7.00 -4.14 -0.14
C GLN A 26 -7.04 -2.69 -0.62
N VAL A 27 -6.09 -2.33 -1.48
CA VAL A 27 -6.08 -1.06 -2.20
C VAL A 27 -6.58 -1.33 -3.61
N ILE A 28 -7.58 -0.59 -4.07
CA ILE A 28 -8.22 -0.82 -5.39
C ILE A 28 -7.84 0.26 -6.39
N TYR A 29 -8.09 -0.02 -7.68
CA TYR A 29 -7.80 0.92 -8.76
C TYR A 29 -8.35 2.33 -8.48
N GLY A 30 -7.48 3.33 -8.58
CA GLY A 30 -7.83 4.74 -8.35
C GLY A 30 -7.69 5.20 -6.90
N ASP A 31 -7.47 4.30 -5.94
CA ASP A 31 -7.17 4.70 -4.56
C ASP A 31 -5.88 5.49 -4.50
N VAL A 32 -5.95 6.63 -3.81
CA VAL A 32 -4.80 7.48 -3.51
C VAL A 32 -4.38 7.22 -2.08
N PHE A 33 -3.07 7.17 -1.84
CA PHE A 33 -2.52 6.98 -0.52
C PHE A 33 -1.24 7.78 -0.33
N LYS A 34 -0.89 8.00 0.93
CA LYS A 34 0.36 8.63 1.33
C LYS A 34 1.38 7.56 1.70
N VAL A 35 2.61 7.69 1.22
CA VAL A 35 3.73 6.83 1.66
C VAL A 35 4.28 7.36 2.99
N LEU A 36 4.24 6.52 4.02
CA LEU A 36 4.72 6.83 5.37
C LEU A 36 6.15 6.36 5.59
N GLU A 37 6.49 5.19 5.06
CA GLU A 37 7.81 4.58 5.15
C GLU A 37 8.09 3.81 3.86
N GLN A 38 9.32 3.87 3.35
CA GLN A 38 9.74 3.13 2.17
C GLN A 38 10.95 2.26 2.50
N ARG A 39 10.84 0.97 2.18
CA ARG A 39 11.90 -0.04 2.25
C ARG A 39 12.18 -0.57 0.85
N LYS A 40 13.20 -1.44 0.74
CA LYS A 40 13.63 -2.01 -0.54
C LYS A 40 12.48 -2.62 -1.36
N ASN A 41 11.68 -3.48 -0.73
CA ASN A 41 10.59 -4.21 -1.40
C ASN A 41 9.20 -3.78 -0.92
N TRP A 42 9.10 -3.01 0.15
CA TRP A 42 7.84 -2.72 0.83
C TRP A 42 7.69 -1.23 1.11
N SER A 43 6.47 -0.72 1.02
CA SER A 43 6.12 0.62 1.45
C SER A 43 4.97 0.56 2.45
N LYS A 44 5.12 1.26 3.58
CA LYS A 44 4.02 1.50 4.49
C LYS A 44 3.24 2.69 3.96
N ILE A 45 1.94 2.51 3.74
CA ILE A 45 1.06 3.54 3.20
C ILE A 45 -0.09 3.84 4.15
N ARG A 46 -0.73 5.00 3.93
CA ARG A 46 -2.01 5.38 4.52
C ARG A 46 -3.01 5.74 3.41
N ILE A 47 -4.11 5.01 3.33
CA ILE A 47 -5.16 5.25 2.34
C ILE A 47 -5.84 6.59 2.63
N ALA A 48 -6.06 7.41 1.60
CA ALA A 48 -6.62 8.75 1.76
C ALA A 48 -8.10 8.73 2.18
N PHE A 49 -8.85 7.70 1.79
CA PHE A 49 -10.29 7.56 2.02
C PHE A 49 -10.64 7.28 3.49
N ASP A 50 -10.04 6.25 4.09
CA ASP A 50 -10.40 5.75 5.41
C ASP A 50 -9.26 5.86 6.44
N THR A 51 -8.12 6.45 6.05
CA THR A 51 -6.91 6.58 6.85
C THR A 51 -6.28 5.27 7.29
N TYR A 52 -6.68 4.14 6.71
CA TYR A 52 -6.17 2.83 7.07
C TYR A 52 -4.71 2.67 6.64
N GLU A 53 -3.93 1.97 7.46
CA GLU A 53 -2.49 1.81 7.25
C GLU A 53 -2.10 0.35 7.08
N GLY A 54 -1.09 0.12 6.25
CA GLY A 54 -0.46 -1.18 6.11
C GLY A 54 0.66 -1.15 5.09
N TRP A 55 1.13 -2.33 4.75
CA TRP A 55 2.27 -2.56 3.87
C TRP A 55 1.83 -3.08 2.52
N ILE A 56 2.39 -2.48 1.47
CA ILE A 56 2.25 -2.93 0.09
C ILE A 56 3.63 -3.28 -0.48
N ASP A 57 3.67 -4.24 -1.40
CA ASP A 57 4.88 -4.53 -2.18
C ASP A 57 5.09 -3.45 -3.24
N ASN A 58 6.32 -2.95 -3.34
CA ASN A 58 6.68 -1.83 -4.22
C ASN A 58 6.47 -2.13 -5.71
N ASN A 59 6.44 -3.40 -6.13
CA ASN A 59 6.22 -3.77 -7.53
C ASN A 59 4.76 -3.58 -7.96
N ASN A 60 3.83 -3.43 -7.01
CA ASN A 60 2.39 -3.36 -7.27
C ASN A 60 1.85 -1.91 -7.28
N MET A 61 2.72 -0.91 -7.28
CA MET A 61 2.34 0.50 -7.16
C MET A 61 3.19 1.39 -8.08
N LEU A 62 2.58 2.48 -8.54
CA LEU A 62 3.29 3.61 -9.14
C LEU A 62 3.50 4.72 -8.09
N ASN A 63 4.74 5.21 -8.01
CA ASN A 63 5.22 6.24 -7.08
C ASN A 63 5.75 7.46 -7.82
#